data_AF-A0A2L2L970-F1
#
_entry.id   AF-A0A2L2L970-F1
#
_cell.length_a   1.000
_cell.length_b   1.000
_cell.length_c   1.000
_cell.angle_alpha   90.00
_cell.angle_beta   90.00
_cell.angle_gamma   90.00
#
_symmetry.space_group_name_H-M   'P 1'
#
loop_
_entity.id
_entity.type
_entity.pdbx_description
1 polymer ?
#
loop_
_entity_poly.entity_id
_entity_poly.type
_entity_poly.pdbx_seq_one_letter_code
_entity_poly.pdbx_strand_id
1 'polypeptide(L)'
;MPKTVKNTPEDTIAARISRTLADRIVRGELSPGERLRQDHIAAEFGASHVPVREAFRRLEAQGLAASIPRRGVRVADFGLDDVREVAEMRAALEVLALRHAIPNMTPAILDQAEAATLEGDSAVDVQHWEEANRRFHRLITAPCNMPRLMEAIDGLHAASARFLFSAWRAGWERRTDTDHRAIIDALRGGRAEEAVRILDGHVQWIGRKAIRTSSGSVRDAFAIVG
;
A
#
# COMPACT_ATOMS: atom_id res chain seq x y z
N MET A 1 25.92 -37.35 -7.99
CA MET A 1 25.35 -36.75 -6.78
C MET A 1 24.49 -35.56 -7.19
N PRO A 2 23.19 -35.50 -6.87
CA PRO A 2 22.37 -34.35 -7.23
C PRO A 2 22.65 -33.20 -6.25
N LYS A 3 22.89 -32.01 -6.80
CA LYS A 3 23.15 -30.78 -6.07
C LYS A 3 21.88 -30.35 -5.31
N THR A 4 22.00 -30.13 -4.01
CA THR A 4 20.96 -29.53 -3.17
C THR A 4 20.65 -28.12 -3.66
N VAL A 5 19.45 -27.92 -4.18
CA VAL A 5 18.90 -26.60 -4.50
C VAL A 5 18.71 -25.86 -3.18
N LYS A 6 19.49 -24.78 -2.96
CA LYS A 6 19.25 -23.86 -1.84
C LYS A 6 17.95 -23.11 -2.13
N ASN A 7 16.89 -23.40 -1.37
CA ASN A 7 15.67 -22.60 -1.38
C ASN A 7 15.98 -21.17 -0.94
N THR A 8 15.82 -20.22 -1.86
CA THR A 8 15.84 -18.77 -1.61
C THR A 8 14.67 -18.40 -0.68
N PRO A 9 14.73 -17.32 0.14
CA PRO A 9 13.66 -16.94 1.07
C PRO A 9 12.26 -16.76 0.44
N GLU A 10 12.20 -16.56 -0.88
CA GLU A 10 10.99 -16.42 -1.69
C GLU A 10 10.26 -17.74 -1.99
N ASP A 11 10.94 -18.89 -1.90
CA ASP A 11 10.43 -20.24 -2.20
C ASP A 11 10.01 -21.04 -0.96
N THR A 12 9.95 -20.40 0.21
CA THR A 12 9.52 -21.08 1.44
C THR A 12 8.01 -21.35 1.44
N ILE A 13 7.58 -22.43 2.10
CA ILE A 13 6.14 -22.72 2.32
C ILE A 13 5.45 -21.54 3.01
N ALA A 14 6.13 -20.88 3.97
CA ALA A 14 5.63 -19.68 4.63
C ALA A 14 5.40 -18.52 3.66
N ALA A 15 6.33 -18.27 2.73
CA ALA A 15 6.17 -17.24 1.71
C ALA A 15 4.99 -17.55 0.77
N ARG A 16 4.83 -18.82 0.37
CA ARG A 16 3.68 -19.26 -0.45
C ARG A 16 2.35 -19.05 0.27
N ILE A 17 2.24 -19.50 1.53
CA ILE A 17 1.03 -19.29 2.35
C ILE A 17 0.72 -17.80 2.47
N SER A 18 1.72 -16.97 2.78
CA SER A 18 1.56 -15.52 2.90
C SER A 18 1.04 -14.89 1.60
N ARG A 19 1.63 -15.22 0.45
CA ARG A 19 1.19 -14.69 -0.86
C ARG A 19 -0.25 -15.10 -1.17
N THR A 20 -0.58 -16.38 -1.02
CA THR A 20 -1.94 -16.86 -1.29
C THR A 20 -2.97 -16.20 -0.36
N LEU A 21 -2.68 -16.09 0.94
CA LEU A 21 -3.60 -15.41 1.87
C LEU A 21 -3.71 -13.92 1.58
N ALA A 22 -2.63 -13.25 1.20
CA ALA A 22 -2.65 -11.87 0.76
C ALA A 22 -3.55 -11.69 -0.47
N ASP A 23 -3.39 -12.55 -1.49
CA ASP A 23 -4.24 -12.55 -2.69
C ASP A 23 -5.72 -12.74 -2.33
N ARG A 24 -6.04 -13.63 -1.39
CA ARG A 24 -7.42 -13.83 -0.92
C ARG A 24 -8.00 -12.64 -0.16
N ILE A 25 -7.18 -11.95 0.63
CA ILE A 25 -7.58 -10.71 1.31
C ILE A 25 -7.85 -9.61 0.27
N VAL A 26 -6.95 -9.48 -0.72
CA VAL A 26 -7.05 -8.52 -1.83
C VAL A 26 -8.22 -8.84 -2.76
N ARG A 27 -8.58 -10.12 -2.95
CA ARG A 27 -9.75 -10.59 -3.73
C ARG A 27 -11.04 -10.68 -2.92
N GLY A 28 -10.98 -10.33 -1.64
CA GLY A 28 -12.14 -10.31 -0.76
C GLY A 28 -12.72 -11.65 -0.35
N GLU A 29 -12.03 -12.74 -0.69
CA GLU A 29 -12.37 -14.09 -0.25
C GLU A 29 -12.23 -14.23 1.27
N LEU A 30 -11.30 -13.49 1.87
CA LEU A 30 -11.20 -13.30 3.32
C LEU A 30 -11.69 -11.88 3.66
N SER A 31 -12.58 -11.73 4.64
CA SER A 31 -13.20 -10.45 5.04
C SER A 31 -12.38 -9.67 6.08
N PRO A 32 -12.50 -8.33 6.18
CA PRO A 32 -11.81 -7.59 7.24
C PRO A 32 -12.34 -8.02 8.61
N GLY A 33 -11.43 -8.16 9.58
CA GLY A 33 -11.74 -8.71 10.90
C GLY A 33 -11.95 -10.23 10.93
N GLU A 34 -11.91 -10.93 9.80
CA GLU A 34 -12.04 -12.39 9.74
C GLU A 34 -10.88 -13.07 10.47
N ARG A 35 -11.16 -14.15 11.20
CA ARG A 35 -10.13 -14.87 11.95
C ARG A 35 -9.34 -15.82 11.06
N LEU A 36 -8.03 -15.63 10.98
CA LEU A 36 -7.11 -16.55 10.32
C LEU A 36 -6.81 -17.72 11.25
N ARG A 37 -7.46 -18.86 11.02
CA ARG A 37 -7.34 -20.06 11.86
C ARG A 37 -6.11 -20.87 11.47
N GLN A 38 -5.12 -20.93 12.37
CA GLN A 38 -3.86 -21.60 12.13
C GLN A 38 -4.04 -23.07 11.72
N ASP A 39 -4.88 -23.82 12.43
CA ASP A 39 -5.13 -25.25 12.16
C ASP A 39 -5.77 -25.47 10.78
N HIS A 40 -6.72 -24.60 10.40
CA HIS A 40 -7.39 -24.68 9.10
C HIS A 40 -6.40 -24.43 7.96
N ILE A 41 -5.60 -23.37 8.07
CA ILE A 41 -4.61 -23.00 7.05
C ILE A 41 -3.49 -24.04 6.99
N ALA A 42 -3.07 -24.60 8.13
CA ALA A 42 -2.09 -25.69 8.16
C ALA A 42 -2.59 -26.91 7.38
N ALA A 43 -3.83 -27.33 7.61
CA ALA A 43 -4.46 -28.44 6.88
C ALA A 43 -4.60 -28.15 5.39
N GLU A 44 -5.06 -26.95 5.03
CA GLU A 44 -5.27 -26.53 3.65
C GLU A 44 -3.98 -26.59 2.81
N PHE A 45 -2.85 -26.14 3.39
CA PHE A 45 -1.56 -26.10 2.70
C PHE A 45 -0.70 -27.35 2.92
N GLY A 46 -1.21 -28.36 3.62
CA GLY A 46 -0.45 -29.57 3.98
C GLY A 46 0.82 -29.26 4.77
N ALA A 47 0.77 -28.25 5.64
CA ALA A 47 1.91 -27.70 6.36
C ALA A 47 1.76 -27.84 7.88
N SER A 48 2.87 -27.75 8.63
CA SER A 48 2.82 -27.67 10.09
C SER A 48 2.47 -26.25 10.56
N HIS A 49 2.27 -26.09 11.87
CA HIS A 49 1.92 -24.81 12.48
C HIS A 49 3.02 -23.73 12.40
N VAL A 50 4.29 -24.13 12.29
CA VAL A 50 5.44 -23.21 12.24
C VAL A 50 5.41 -22.31 10.99
N PRO A 51 5.36 -22.85 9.75
CA PRO A 51 5.32 -22.01 8.54
C PRO A 51 4.04 -21.16 8.44
N VAL A 52 2.92 -21.60 9.02
CA VAL A 52 1.69 -20.77 9.08
C VAL A 52 1.89 -19.55 9.98
N ARG A 53 2.53 -19.72 11.15
CA ARG A 53 2.88 -18.59 12.03
C ARG A 53 3.84 -17.61 11.36
N GLU A 54 4.81 -18.11 10.60
CA GLU A 54 5.71 -17.25 9.83
C GLU A 54 4.99 -16.50 8.72
N ALA A 55 4.05 -17.16 8.03
CA ALA A 55 3.18 -16.51 7.06
C ALA A 55 2.31 -15.42 7.70
N PHE A 56 1.75 -15.67 8.89
CA PHE A 56 1.01 -14.64 9.64
C PHE A 56 1.89 -13.46 10.03
N ARG A 57 3.12 -13.69 10.50
CA ARG A 57 4.06 -12.58 10.77
C ARG A 57 4.38 -11.76 9.53
N ARG A 58 4.48 -12.40 8.36
CA ARG A 58 4.67 -11.70 7.08
C ARG A 58 3.43 -10.88 6.72
N LEU A 59 2.23 -11.42 6.87
CA LEU A 59 0.98 -10.68 6.68
C LEU A 59 0.84 -9.53 7.68
N GLU A 60 1.30 -9.68 8.92
CA GLU A 60 1.33 -8.62 9.94
C GLU A 60 2.36 -7.53 9.59
N ALA A 61 3.52 -7.92 9.06
CA ALA A 61 4.51 -6.96 8.55
C ALA A 61 3.98 -6.19 7.32
N GLN A 62 3.14 -6.84 6.50
CA GLN A 62 2.37 -6.21 5.43
C GLN A 62 1.10 -5.49 5.97
N GLY A 63 0.79 -5.67 7.25
CA GLY A 63 -0.43 -5.33 7.98
C GLY A 63 -1.76 -5.72 7.33
N LEU A 64 -1.74 -6.77 6.51
CA LEU A 64 -2.95 -7.46 6.05
C LEU A 64 -3.61 -8.28 7.18
N ALA A 65 -2.86 -8.54 8.26
CA ALA A 65 -3.35 -9.20 9.45
C ALA A 65 -2.88 -8.52 10.74
N ALA A 66 -3.56 -8.78 11.85
CA ALA A 66 -3.20 -8.34 13.19
C ALA A 66 -3.44 -9.44 14.23
N SER A 67 -2.46 -9.65 15.12
CA SER A 67 -2.60 -10.46 16.33
C SER A 67 -3.35 -9.69 17.41
N ILE A 68 -4.52 -10.18 17.80
CA ILE A 68 -5.32 -9.57 18.87
C ILE A 68 -5.24 -10.47 20.12
N PRO A 69 -4.85 -9.92 21.29
CA PRO A 69 -4.78 -10.68 22.54
C PRO A 69 -6.05 -11.49 22.80
N ARG A 70 -5.89 -12.80 23.07
CA ARG A 70 -6.98 -13.77 23.32
C ARG A 70 -7.97 -13.96 22.17
N ARG A 71 -7.78 -13.33 21.01
CA ARG A 71 -8.64 -13.45 19.82
C ARG A 71 -7.94 -14.05 18.60
N GLY A 72 -6.61 -14.22 18.67
CA GLY A 72 -5.78 -14.80 17.62
C GLY A 72 -5.48 -13.81 16.50
N VAL A 73 -5.00 -14.33 15.37
CA VAL A 73 -4.70 -13.54 14.18
C VAL A 73 -5.97 -13.30 13.37
N ARG A 74 -6.18 -12.05 12.93
CA ARG A 74 -7.31 -11.65 12.12
C ARG A 74 -6.87 -10.80 10.92
N VAL A 75 -7.63 -10.83 9.84
CA VAL A 75 -7.48 -9.86 8.75
C VAL A 75 -7.67 -8.46 9.32
N ALA A 76 -6.81 -7.51 8.96
CA ALA A 76 -6.91 -6.15 9.45
C ALA A 76 -8.24 -5.49 9.03
N ASP A 77 -8.81 -4.68 9.92
CA ASP A 77 -10.03 -3.89 9.71
C ASP A 77 -9.72 -2.45 10.11
N PHE A 78 -10.03 -1.50 9.25
CA PHE A 78 -9.69 -0.09 9.41
C PHE A 78 -10.96 0.76 9.21
N GLY A 79 -11.15 1.74 10.09
CA GLY A 79 -12.22 2.71 10.01
C GLY A 79 -11.84 3.94 9.20
N LEU A 80 -12.81 4.84 8.99
CA LEU A 80 -12.57 6.13 8.33
C LEU A 80 -11.56 6.99 9.10
N ASP A 81 -11.57 6.93 10.43
CA ASP A 81 -10.68 7.76 11.26
C ASP A 81 -9.22 7.31 11.13
N ASP A 82 -8.95 6.00 11.04
CA ASP A 82 -7.60 5.48 10.77
C ASP A 82 -7.06 5.98 9.41
N VAL A 83 -7.94 6.00 8.39
CA VAL A 83 -7.58 6.47 7.04
C VAL A 83 -7.31 7.97 7.04
N ARG A 84 -8.12 8.75 7.76
CA ARG A 84 -7.93 10.21 7.89
C ARG A 84 -6.64 10.57 8.60
N GLU A 85 -6.34 9.91 9.71
CA GLU A 85 -5.10 10.15 10.47
C GLU A 85 -3.87 9.96 9.57
N VAL A 86 -3.80 8.84 8.85
CA VAL A 86 -2.67 8.59 7.93
C VAL A 86 -2.65 9.58 6.78
N ALA A 87 -3.80 9.98 6.23
CA ALA A 87 -3.86 10.95 5.14
C ALA A 87 -3.31 12.32 5.58
N GLU A 88 -3.72 12.78 6.77
CA GLU A 88 -3.25 14.04 7.35
C GLU A 88 -1.75 13.99 7.65
N MET A 89 -1.27 12.89 8.23
CA MET A 89 0.16 12.69 8.47
C MET A 89 0.97 12.64 7.18
N ARG A 90 0.51 11.91 6.15
CA ARG A 90 1.17 11.85 4.85
C ARG A 90 1.23 13.23 4.22
N ALA A 91 0.12 13.96 4.19
CA ALA A 91 0.06 15.29 3.61
C ALA A 91 1.08 16.22 4.28
N ALA A 92 1.12 16.27 5.61
CA ALA A 92 2.09 17.08 6.34
C ALA A 92 3.56 16.70 6.05
N LEU A 93 3.88 15.41 6.04
CA LEU A 93 5.26 14.94 5.89
C LEU A 93 5.75 14.97 4.44
N GLU A 94 4.91 14.59 3.47
CA GLU A 94 5.25 14.60 2.04
C GLU A 94 5.36 16.03 1.52
N VAL A 95 4.51 16.96 1.99
CA VAL A 95 4.65 18.41 1.71
C VAL A 95 5.99 18.94 2.22
N LEU A 96 6.36 18.60 3.45
CA LEU A 96 7.65 18.99 4.01
C LEU A 96 8.80 18.42 3.16
N ALA A 97 8.74 17.14 2.81
CA ALA A 97 9.75 16.50 1.99
C ALA A 97 9.84 17.15 0.60
N LEU A 98 8.71 17.40 -0.08
CA LEU A 98 8.69 18.05 -1.39
C LEU A 98 9.31 19.44 -1.33
N ARG A 99 8.98 20.27 -0.32
CA ARG A 99 9.58 21.60 -0.13
C ARG A 99 11.10 21.55 -0.06
N HIS A 100 11.64 20.55 0.64
CA HIS A 100 13.09 20.33 0.74
C HIS A 100 13.70 19.64 -0.48
N ALA A 101 12.91 18.90 -1.26
CA ALA A 101 13.34 18.22 -2.47
C ALA A 101 13.44 19.15 -3.67
N ILE A 102 12.58 20.18 -3.77
CA ILE A 102 12.51 21.11 -4.90
C ILE A 102 13.87 21.72 -5.29
N PRO A 103 14.70 22.24 -4.36
CA PRO A 103 16.02 22.77 -4.71
C PRO A 103 16.98 21.75 -5.33
N ASN A 104 16.77 20.46 -5.07
CA ASN A 104 17.58 19.34 -5.56
C ASN A 104 16.89 18.58 -6.71
N MET A 105 15.76 19.09 -7.20
CA MET A 105 14.99 18.44 -8.26
C MET A 105 15.72 18.56 -9.59
N THR A 106 15.77 17.47 -10.37
CA THR A 106 16.44 17.45 -11.68
C THR A 106 15.46 17.01 -12.77
N PRO A 107 15.70 17.40 -14.04
CA PRO A 107 14.89 16.92 -15.16
C PRO A 107 14.79 15.40 -15.20
N ALA A 108 15.89 14.68 -14.94
CA ALA A 108 15.90 13.22 -14.94
C ALA A 108 14.98 12.60 -13.86
N ILE A 109 14.87 13.23 -12.68
CA ILE A 109 13.93 12.77 -11.64
C ILE A 109 12.48 12.98 -12.11
N LEU A 110 12.20 14.14 -12.74
CA LEU A 110 10.86 14.44 -13.25
C LEU A 110 10.46 13.52 -14.40
N ASP A 111 11.40 13.15 -15.27
CA ASP A 111 11.16 12.16 -16.34
C ASP A 111 10.87 10.76 -15.77
N GLN A 112 11.55 10.36 -14.69
CA GLN A 112 11.25 9.12 -13.98
C GLN A 112 9.89 9.17 -13.28
N ALA A 113 9.50 10.32 -12.73
CA ALA A 113 8.19 10.51 -12.10
C ALA A 113 7.06 10.47 -13.14
N GLU A 114 7.28 11.03 -14.32
CA GLU A 114 6.36 10.93 -15.46
C GLU A 114 6.21 9.47 -15.92
N ALA A 115 7.33 8.73 -16.03
CA ALA A 115 7.28 7.30 -16.35
C ALA A 115 6.49 6.49 -15.31
N ALA A 116 6.72 6.73 -14.01
CA ALA A 116 5.95 6.07 -12.94
C ALA A 116 4.45 6.42 -13.00
N THR A 117 4.12 7.65 -13.37
CA THR A 117 2.71 8.07 -13.58
C THR A 117 2.08 7.27 -14.73
N LEU A 118 2.77 7.13 -15.86
CA LEU A 118 2.30 6.35 -17.01
C LEU A 118 2.19 4.84 -16.71
N GLU A 119 3.11 4.30 -15.91
CA GLU A 119 3.04 2.92 -15.39
C GLU A 119 1.76 2.73 -14.56
N GLY A 120 1.47 3.65 -13.63
CA GLY A 120 0.26 3.63 -12.80
C GLY A 120 -1.02 3.78 -13.63
N ASP A 121 -1.02 4.70 -14.60
CA ASP A 121 -2.12 4.86 -15.55
C ASP A 121 -2.37 3.60 -16.37
N SER A 122 -1.39 2.72 -16.54
CA SER A 122 -1.49 1.49 -17.35
C SER A 122 -1.56 0.23 -16.50
N ALA A 123 -1.69 0.36 -15.18
CA ALA A 123 -1.72 -0.75 -14.25
C ALA A 123 -2.91 -1.69 -14.52
N VAL A 124 -2.63 -3.00 -14.43
CA VAL A 124 -3.60 -4.07 -14.68
C VAL A 124 -4.43 -4.42 -13.45
N ASP A 125 -3.92 -4.09 -12.27
CA ASP A 125 -4.56 -4.30 -10.99
C ASP A 125 -4.12 -3.25 -9.96
N VAL A 126 -4.75 -3.28 -8.79
CA VAL A 126 -4.51 -2.35 -7.69
C VAL A 126 -3.09 -2.45 -7.12
N GLN A 127 -2.42 -3.60 -7.22
CA GLN A 127 -1.07 -3.78 -6.69
C GLN A 127 -0.05 -3.06 -7.57
N HIS A 128 -0.13 -3.26 -8.88
CA HIS A 128 0.72 -2.56 -9.84
C HIS A 128 0.48 -1.05 -9.80
N TRP A 129 -0.77 -0.62 -9.61
CA TRP A 129 -1.09 0.80 -9.44
C TRP A 129 -0.47 1.37 -8.16
N GLU A 130 -0.61 0.69 -7.02
CA GLU A 130 -0.05 1.14 -5.73
C GLU A 130 1.47 1.23 -5.78
N GLU A 131 2.14 0.27 -6.41
CA GLU A 131 3.60 0.28 -6.55
C GLU A 131 4.08 1.48 -7.39
N ALA A 132 3.43 1.73 -8.53
CA ALA A 132 3.72 2.88 -9.38
C ALA A 132 3.43 4.22 -8.68
N ASN A 133 2.30 4.31 -7.97
CA ASN A 133 1.93 5.47 -7.16
C ASN A 133 2.97 5.77 -6.08
N ARG A 134 3.36 4.76 -5.28
CA ARG A 134 4.39 4.90 -4.26
C ARG A 134 5.75 5.30 -4.85
N ARG A 135 6.10 4.77 -6.02
CA ARG A 135 7.32 5.14 -6.75
C ARG A 135 7.30 6.61 -7.15
N PHE A 136 6.19 7.12 -7.69
CA PHE A 136 6.02 8.53 -8.01
C PHE A 136 6.27 9.43 -6.79
N HIS A 137 5.56 9.18 -5.67
CA HIS A 137 5.71 9.96 -4.43
C HIS A 137 7.14 9.93 -3.91
N ARG A 138 7.79 8.77 -3.92
CA ARG A 138 9.19 8.64 -3.51
C ARG A 138 10.14 9.44 -4.40
N LEU A 139 9.94 9.46 -5.72
CA LEU A 139 10.79 10.19 -6.66
C LEU A 139 10.77 11.69 -6.39
N ILE A 140 9.59 12.26 -6.11
CA ILE A 140 9.44 13.71 -5.88
C ILE A 140 9.85 14.14 -4.46
N THR A 141 9.91 13.22 -3.50
CA THR A 141 10.24 13.52 -2.09
C THR A 141 11.67 13.14 -1.68
N ALA A 142 12.25 12.09 -2.25
CA ALA A 142 13.58 11.59 -1.86
C ALA A 142 14.73 12.62 -1.96
N PRO A 143 14.74 13.57 -2.91
CA PRO A 143 15.77 14.61 -2.96
C PRO A 143 15.78 15.59 -1.77
N CYS A 144 14.88 15.44 -0.79
CA CYS A 144 14.88 16.22 0.44
C CYS A 144 16.11 15.99 1.33
N ASN A 145 16.82 14.87 1.15
CA ASN A 145 17.97 14.46 1.97
C ASN A 145 17.67 14.35 3.49
N MET A 146 16.43 14.02 3.85
CA MET A 146 15.98 13.85 5.24
C MET A 146 15.63 12.38 5.52
N PRO A 147 16.61 11.51 5.83
CA PRO A 147 16.40 10.06 5.89
C PRO A 147 15.36 9.62 6.93
N ARG A 148 15.30 10.29 8.09
CA ARG A 148 14.29 10.01 9.13
C ARG A 148 12.87 10.38 8.68
N LEU A 149 12.74 11.44 7.89
CA LEU A 149 11.45 11.84 7.32
C LEU A 149 11.00 10.81 6.29
N MET A 150 11.91 10.38 5.41
CA MET A 150 11.62 9.34 4.41
C MET A 150 11.22 8.00 5.06
N GLU A 151 11.87 7.60 6.16
CA GLU A 151 11.50 6.39 6.91
C GLU A 151 10.07 6.48 7.48
N ALA A 152 9.67 7.65 8.00
CA ALA A 152 8.31 7.87 8.49
C ALA A 152 7.28 7.84 7.34
N ILE A 153 7.59 8.49 6.21
CA ILE A 153 6.76 8.50 4.99
C ILE A 153 6.57 7.07 4.47
N ASP A 154 7.64 6.26 4.43
CA ASP A 154 7.57 4.86 3.99
C ASP A 154 6.62 4.03 4.86
N GLY A 155 6.64 4.25 6.18
CA GLY A 155 5.70 3.61 7.11
C GLY A 155 4.24 3.99 6.86
N LEU A 156 3.98 5.26 6.51
CA LEU A 156 2.64 5.76 6.21
C LEU A 156 2.13 5.32 4.82
N HIS A 157 2.99 5.21 3.81
CA HIS A 157 2.61 4.58 2.53
C HIS A 157 2.27 3.11 2.75
N ALA A 158 3.06 2.39 3.55
CA ALA A 158 2.73 1.01 3.90
C ALA A 158 1.36 0.92 4.63
N ALA A 159 0.98 1.93 5.43
CA ALA A 159 -0.36 2.02 6.00
C ALA A 159 -1.45 2.28 4.96
N SER A 160 -1.22 3.23 4.06
CA SER A 160 -2.15 3.57 2.98
C SER A 160 -2.45 2.38 2.07
N ALA A 161 -1.42 1.62 1.70
CA ALA A 161 -1.54 0.40 0.92
C ALA A 161 -2.47 -0.63 1.59
N ARG A 162 -2.39 -0.77 2.92
CA ARG A 162 -3.28 -1.67 3.68
C ARG A 162 -4.74 -1.26 3.56
N PHE A 163 -5.02 0.03 3.66
CA PHE A 163 -6.37 0.56 3.52
C PHE A 163 -6.91 0.31 2.11
N LEU A 164 -6.09 0.60 1.10
CA LEU A 164 -6.41 0.40 -0.31
C LEU A 164 -6.74 -1.06 -0.62
N PHE A 165 -5.86 -1.99 -0.25
CA PHE A 165 -6.04 -3.42 -0.53
C PHE A 165 -7.22 -4.02 0.22
N SER A 166 -7.52 -3.53 1.41
CA SER A 166 -8.73 -3.94 2.15
C SER A 166 -10.01 -3.39 1.51
N ALA A 167 -9.97 -2.15 0.99
CA ALA A 167 -11.12 -1.47 0.44
C ALA A 167 -11.48 -1.91 -1.00
N TRP A 168 -10.49 -2.22 -1.83
CA TRP A 168 -10.69 -2.59 -3.24
C TRP A 168 -10.59 -4.09 -3.51
N ARG A 169 -11.39 -4.83 -2.74
CA ARG A 169 -11.43 -6.30 -2.70
C ARG A 169 -11.69 -7.06 -4.01
N ALA A 170 -12.13 -6.46 -5.12
CA ALA A 170 -12.35 -7.18 -6.41
C ALA A 170 -12.87 -6.26 -7.54
N GLY A 171 -12.71 -4.94 -7.43
CA GLY A 171 -13.34 -4.00 -8.37
C GLY A 171 -12.58 -2.70 -8.41
N TRP A 172 -11.26 -2.80 -8.39
CA TRP A 172 -10.42 -1.68 -8.76
C TRP A 172 -10.66 -1.40 -10.23
N GLU A 173 -10.92 -0.14 -10.52
CA GLU A 173 -11.05 0.36 -11.88
C GLU A 173 -9.80 1.14 -12.18
N ARG A 174 -9.32 0.98 -13.41
CA ARG A 174 -8.19 1.73 -13.92
C ARG A 174 -8.47 3.23 -13.76
N ARG A 175 -7.48 3.94 -13.24
CA ARG A 175 -7.58 5.38 -12.98
C ARG A 175 -6.54 6.10 -13.79
N THR A 176 -6.87 7.33 -14.16
CA THR A 176 -5.89 8.26 -14.70
C THR A 176 -5.61 9.30 -13.64
N ASP A 177 -4.35 9.45 -13.26
CA ASP A 177 -3.96 10.42 -12.24
C ASP A 177 -3.65 11.77 -12.88
N THR A 178 -4.59 12.71 -12.79
CA THR A 178 -4.41 14.07 -13.30
C THR A 178 -3.54 14.91 -12.38
N ASP A 179 -3.51 14.61 -11.08
CA ASP A 179 -2.80 15.40 -10.08
C ASP A 179 -1.30 15.15 -10.16
N HIS A 180 -0.87 13.89 -10.36
CA HIS A 180 0.54 13.57 -10.61
C HIS A 180 1.13 14.35 -11.77
N ARG A 181 0.40 14.43 -12.90
CA ARG A 181 0.83 15.23 -14.06
C ARG A 181 0.88 16.72 -13.75
N ALA A 182 -0.13 17.24 -13.05
CA ALA A 182 -0.16 18.64 -12.66
C ALA A 182 1.00 19.01 -11.70
N ILE A 183 1.39 18.10 -10.79
CA ILE A 183 2.56 18.26 -9.93
C ILE A 183 3.84 18.32 -10.78
N ILE A 184 4.03 17.37 -11.70
CA ILE A 184 5.20 17.35 -12.60
C ILE A 184 5.28 18.64 -13.42
N ASP A 185 4.17 19.09 -13.99
CA ASP A 185 4.11 20.31 -14.79
C ASP A 185 4.43 21.56 -13.96
N ALA A 186 3.92 21.63 -12.72
CA ALA A 186 4.26 22.71 -11.80
C ALA A 186 5.75 22.69 -11.43
N LEU A 187 6.34 21.52 -11.17
CA LEU A 187 7.77 21.36 -10.88
C LEU A 187 8.65 21.76 -12.08
N ARG A 188 8.32 21.29 -13.29
CA ARG A 188 9.01 21.67 -14.54
C ARG A 188 8.92 23.17 -14.80
N GLY A 189 7.79 23.79 -14.47
CA GLY A 189 7.54 25.22 -14.61
C GLY A 189 8.12 26.09 -13.48
N GLY A 190 8.79 25.51 -12.47
CA GLY A 190 9.33 26.24 -11.32
C GLY A 190 8.25 26.79 -10.36
N ARG A 191 7.01 26.30 -10.45
CA ARG A 191 5.86 26.73 -9.64
C ARG A 191 5.78 25.92 -8.34
N ALA A 192 6.80 26.07 -7.49
CA ALA A 192 6.99 25.31 -6.26
C ALA A 192 5.75 25.24 -5.35
N GLU A 193 5.16 26.41 -5.01
CA GLU A 193 3.98 26.47 -4.15
C GLU A 193 2.73 25.86 -4.78
N GLU A 194 2.64 25.83 -6.11
CA GLU A 194 1.56 25.15 -6.79
C GLU A 194 1.71 23.63 -6.68
N ALA A 195 2.90 23.09 -6.96
CA ALA A 195 3.20 21.66 -6.80
C ALA A 195 2.90 21.18 -5.37
N VAL A 196 3.30 21.97 -4.36
CA VAL A 196 3.04 21.65 -2.95
C VAL A 196 1.55 21.64 -2.61
N ARG A 197 0.77 22.62 -3.08
CA ARG A 197 -0.69 22.65 -2.84
C ARG A 197 -1.41 21.48 -3.52
N ILE A 198 -0.98 21.11 -4.73
CA ILE A 198 -1.57 19.97 -5.44
C ILE A 198 -1.26 18.68 -4.67
N LEU A 199 0.00 18.47 -4.25
CA LEU A 199 0.38 17.29 -3.46
C LEU A 199 -0.41 17.20 -2.15
N ASP A 200 -0.57 18.30 -1.42
CA ASP A 200 -1.33 18.34 -0.17
C ASP A 200 -2.78 17.86 -0.36
N GLY A 201 -3.48 18.41 -1.36
CA GLY A 201 -4.85 18.01 -1.67
C GLY A 201 -4.97 16.58 -2.20
N HIS A 202 -4.02 16.16 -3.03
CA HIS A 202 -3.95 14.83 -3.61
C HIS A 202 -3.84 13.73 -2.55
N VAL A 203 -2.89 13.88 -1.61
CA VAL A 203 -2.65 12.89 -0.55
C VAL A 203 -3.80 12.82 0.47
N GLN A 204 -4.51 13.92 0.68
CA GLN A 204 -5.69 13.95 1.55
C GLN A 204 -6.94 13.36 0.90
N TRP A 205 -6.88 12.95 -0.37
CA TRP A 205 -8.04 12.45 -1.08
C TRP A 205 -8.38 11.01 -0.65
N ILE A 206 -9.54 10.88 0.02
CA ILE A 206 -10.06 9.60 0.51
C ILE A 206 -11.21 9.13 -0.37
N GLY A 207 -11.02 7.96 -0.98
CA GLY A 207 -12.06 7.24 -1.71
C GLY A 207 -12.97 6.46 -0.76
N ARG A 208 -14.25 6.33 -1.12
CA ARG A 208 -15.26 5.51 -0.42
C ARG A 208 -15.76 4.41 -1.34
N LYS A 209 -15.88 3.18 -0.83
CA LYS A 209 -16.47 2.05 -1.55
C LYS A 209 -17.35 1.20 -0.65
N ALA A 210 -18.53 0.82 -1.13
CA ALA A 210 -19.39 -0.13 -0.44
C ALA A 210 -18.86 -1.57 -0.61
N ILE A 211 -18.68 -2.29 0.49
CA ILE A 211 -18.21 -3.68 0.53
C ILE A 211 -19.26 -4.56 1.21
N ARG A 212 -19.52 -5.72 0.61
CA ARG A 212 -20.30 -6.78 1.25
C ARG A 212 -19.40 -7.61 2.17
N THR A 213 -19.83 -7.74 3.41
CA THR A 213 -19.17 -8.58 4.42
C THR A 213 -19.59 -10.04 4.26
N SER A 214 -18.83 -10.97 4.84
CA SER A 214 -19.17 -12.40 4.88
C SER A 214 -20.50 -12.71 5.58
N SER A 215 -21.04 -11.79 6.39
CA SER A 215 -22.38 -11.90 6.99
C SER A 215 -23.51 -11.44 6.07
N GLY A 216 -23.19 -10.98 4.84
CA GLY A 216 -24.16 -10.43 3.89
C GLY A 216 -24.50 -8.96 4.10
N SER A 217 -23.98 -8.32 5.17
CA SER A 217 -24.19 -6.89 5.44
C SER A 217 -23.29 -6.01 4.57
N VAL A 218 -23.77 -4.82 4.17
CA VAL A 218 -22.99 -3.83 3.41
C VAL A 218 -22.37 -2.83 4.38
N ARG A 219 -21.07 -2.58 4.25
CA ARG A 219 -20.31 -1.57 5.01
C ARG A 219 -19.50 -0.70 4.07
N ASP A 220 -19.27 0.55 4.44
CA ASP A 220 -18.31 1.42 3.76
C ASP A 220 -16.87 1.10 4.13
N ALA A 221 -16.02 1.03 3.11
CA ALA A 221 -14.58 1.02 3.25
C ALA A 221 -13.99 2.29 2.64
N PHE A 222 -12.85 2.69 3.19
CA PHE A 222 -12.17 3.91 2.85
C PHE A 222 -10.70 3.63 2.58
N ALA A 223 -10.11 4.37 1.65
CA ALA A 223 -8.67 4.37 1.45
C ALA A 223 -8.22 5.72 0.91
N ILE A 224 -6.96 6.04 1.17
CA ILE A 224 -6.27 7.13 0.48
C ILE A 224 -6.02 6.67 -0.95
N VAL A 225 -6.33 7.52 -1.92
CA VAL A 225 -6.20 7.17 -3.34
C VAL A 225 -5.30 8.15 -4.10
N GLY A 226 -4.64 9.05 -3.38
CA GLY A 226 -3.37 9.65 -3.78
C GLY A 226 -2.19 9.14 -2.97
#